data_AF-B5LGI2-F1
#
_entry.id   AF-B5LGI2-F1
#
_cell.length_a   1.000
_cell.length_b   1.000
_cell.length_c   1.000
_cell.angle_alpha   90.00
_cell.angle_beta   90.00
_cell.angle_gamma   90.00
#
_symmetry.space_group_name_H-M   'P 1'
#
loop_
_entity.id
_entity.type
_entity.pdbx_description
1 polymer ?
#
loop_
_entity_poly.entity_id
_entity_poly.type
_entity_poly.pdbx_seq_one_letter_code
_entity_poly.pdbx_strand_id
1 'polypeptide(L)'
;SETVDTINPCRLDYTKRLGVNNVRYPCKELSGKYVDRFSDKIGGQCTNEKMRSDGKGACAPFRRLHLCHHNLETIDTTSTKHDLLLEVCMAAKYEGASIKTYYPRHQHKYDDSQLCTVLARSFADIGDIIRGKDLFYGNTYESTQRDKLESKLKDIFGKIHDDVTTNGKNGAKELQERYQKDGEDYYKLREDWWTANRHTVWEAITCDAGSGKYFRQTCGDSGDEKGPSQAHDKCRCKDKNGRPDDQVPTYFDYVPQYLRWFEEWAED
;
A
#
# COMPACT_ATOMS: atom_id res chain seq x y z
N SER A 1 -4.22 14.83 -23.75
CA SER A 1 -4.48 15.70 -22.59
C SER A 1 -5.93 15.51 -22.22
N GLU A 2 -6.21 14.68 -21.22
CA GLU A 2 -7.56 14.56 -20.65
C GLU A 2 -7.62 15.40 -19.37
N THR A 3 -8.47 16.42 -19.42
CA THR A 3 -8.75 17.39 -18.37
C THR A 3 -9.58 16.77 -17.24
N VAL A 4 -9.06 16.72 -16.01
CA VAL A 4 -9.87 16.85 -14.78
C VAL A 4 -9.06 17.49 -13.65
N ASP A 5 -9.73 18.33 -12.88
CA ASP A 5 -9.30 19.36 -11.92
C ASP A 5 -8.45 18.95 -10.69
N THR A 6 -8.24 17.67 -10.36
CA THR A 6 -7.44 17.34 -9.16
C THR A 6 -6.61 16.06 -9.28
N ILE A 7 -5.30 16.20 -9.03
CA ILE A 7 -4.35 15.08 -8.81
C ILE A 7 -4.54 14.46 -7.40
N ASN A 8 -5.41 15.04 -6.57
CA ASN A 8 -5.64 14.60 -5.20
C ASN A 8 -6.32 13.21 -5.15
N PRO A 9 -5.67 12.17 -4.61
CA PRO A 9 -6.20 10.81 -4.55
C PRO A 9 -7.46 10.69 -3.66
N CYS A 10 -7.64 11.58 -2.68
CA CYS A 10 -8.84 11.57 -1.84
C CYS A 10 -10.09 12.05 -2.59
N ARG A 11 -9.95 13.00 -3.51
CA ARG A 11 -11.08 13.60 -4.25
C ARG A 11 -11.35 12.96 -5.60
N LEU A 12 -10.47 12.05 -6.04
CA LEU A 12 -10.62 11.40 -7.33
C LEU A 12 -11.83 10.44 -7.33
N ASP A 13 -12.64 10.56 -8.39
CA ASP A 13 -13.72 9.62 -8.69
C ASP A 13 -13.16 8.42 -9.45
N TYR A 14 -12.76 7.40 -8.68
CA TYR A 14 -12.22 6.15 -9.22
C TYR A 14 -13.26 5.41 -10.06
N THR A 15 -14.55 5.50 -9.73
CA THR A 15 -15.63 4.85 -10.49
C THR A 15 -15.65 5.36 -11.92
N LYS A 16 -15.59 6.69 -12.09
CA LYS A 16 -15.55 7.31 -13.42
C LYS A 16 -14.23 7.04 -14.15
N ARG A 17 -13.10 7.07 -13.45
CA ARG A 17 -11.76 6.97 -14.04
C ARG A 17 -11.34 5.55 -14.42
N LEU A 18 -11.65 4.58 -13.57
CA LEU A 18 -11.22 3.17 -13.69
C LEU A 18 -12.39 2.21 -13.90
N GLY A 19 -13.63 2.71 -13.97
CA GLY A 19 -14.80 1.86 -14.19
C GLY A 19 -15.03 0.89 -13.03
N VAL A 20 -14.96 1.39 -11.78
CA VAL A 20 -15.18 0.55 -10.59
C VAL A 20 -16.57 -0.09 -10.67
N ASN A 21 -16.56 -1.41 -10.62
CA ASN A 21 -17.75 -2.25 -10.66
C ASN A 21 -17.57 -3.42 -9.69
N ASN A 22 -18.56 -4.30 -9.60
CA ASN A 22 -18.48 -5.48 -8.73
C ASN A 22 -17.28 -6.37 -9.04
N VAL A 23 -16.71 -6.32 -10.25
CA VAL A 23 -15.54 -7.11 -10.63
C VAL A 23 -14.24 -6.49 -10.14
N ARG A 24 -14.11 -5.16 -10.20
CA ARG A 24 -12.89 -4.38 -9.87
C ARG A 24 -12.93 -3.73 -8.48
N TYR A 25 -13.95 -4.01 -7.68
CA TYR A 25 -14.05 -3.43 -6.33
C TYR A 25 -12.87 -3.93 -5.46
N PRO A 26 -12.06 -3.04 -4.85
CA PRO A 26 -10.83 -3.46 -4.16
C PRO A 26 -11.03 -4.49 -3.05
N CYS A 27 -12.16 -4.43 -2.34
CA CYS A 27 -12.47 -5.33 -1.22
C CYS A 27 -13.49 -6.44 -1.61
N LYS A 28 -13.52 -6.86 -2.88
CA LYS A 28 -14.52 -7.79 -3.45
C LYS A 28 -14.59 -9.18 -2.79
N GLU A 29 -13.46 -9.82 -2.44
CA GLU A 29 -13.49 -11.18 -1.88
C GLU A 29 -13.75 -11.26 -0.37
N LEU A 30 -14.29 -10.18 0.21
CA LEU A 30 -15.06 -10.26 1.45
C LEU A 30 -16.45 -10.88 1.17
N SER A 31 -16.50 -12.09 0.62
CA SER A 31 -17.64 -13.02 0.53
C SER A 31 -19.08 -12.44 0.50
N GLY A 32 -19.37 -11.31 -0.15
CA GLY A 32 -20.68 -10.63 0.02
C GLY A 32 -21.08 -10.35 1.49
N LYS A 33 -20.15 -10.52 2.44
CA LYS A 33 -20.29 -10.34 3.87
C LYS A 33 -19.07 -9.52 4.28
N TYR A 34 -19.32 -8.27 4.64
CA TYR A 34 -18.42 -7.42 5.41
C TYR A 34 -17.63 -8.26 6.44
N VAL A 35 -16.41 -8.69 6.06
CA VAL A 35 -15.54 -9.47 6.96
C VAL A 35 -14.92 -8.46 7.91
N ASP A 36 -15.12 -8.71 9.22
CA ASP A 36 -14.47 -7.93 10.26
C ASP A 36 -12.96 -7.92 10.01
N ARG A 37 -12.31 -6.75 10.06
CA ARG A 37 -10.86 -6.66 9.79
C ARG A 37 -10.02 -7.05 10.99
N PHE A 38 -10.65 -7.12 12.16
CA PHE A 38 -10.02 -7.38 13.45
C PHE A 38 -10.80 -8.47 14.18
N SER A 39 -10.81 -9.69 13.63
CA SER A 39 -11.54 -10.79 14.26
C SER A 39 -10.83 -11.26 15.53
N ASP A 40 -11.59 -11.37 16.61
CA ASP A 40 -11.20 -12.03 17.86
C ASP A 40 -11.40 -13.56 17.82
N LYS A 41 -11.97 -14.08 16.73
CA LYS A 41 -12.35 -15.50 16.56
C LYS A 41 -11.54 -16.23 15.50
N ILE A 42 -11.09 -15.52 14.47
CA ILE A 42 -10.34 -16.07 13.34
C ILE A 42 -8.98 -15.38 13.31
N GLY A 43 -7.91 -16.16 13.45
CA GLY A 43 -6.55 -15.66 13.42
C GLY A 43 -5.98 -15.52 12.01
N GLY A 44 -4.71 -15.10 11.95
CA GLY A 44 -3.94 -15.08 10.71
C GLY A 44 -3.57 -16.47 10.17
N GLN A 45 -2.78 -16.50 9.10
CA GLN A 45 -2.34 -17.72 8.42
C GLN A 45 -0.84 -17.95 8.65
N CYS A 46 -0.47 -19.09 9.25
CA CYS A 46 0.94 -19.46 9.53
C CYS A 46 1.43 -20.68 8.72
N THR A 47 0.58 -21.24 7.87
CA THR A 47 0.88 -22.48 7.15
C THR A 47 1.94 -22.21 6.06
N ASN A 48 3.03 -22.97 6.07
CA ASN A 48 4.16 -22.80 5.13
C ASN A 48 3.73 -22.89 3.66
N GLU A 49 2.73 -23.72 3.35
CA GLU A 49 2.18 -23.89 2.00
C GLU A 49 1.40 -22.67 1.51
N LYS A 50 1.06 -21.74 2.41
CA LYS A 50 0.39 -20.46 2.10
C LYS A 50 1.37 -19.29 2.01
N MET A 51 2.66 -19.54 2.25
CA MET A 51 3.73 -18.56 2.15
C MET A 51 4.60 -18.84 0.94
N ARG A 52 5.23 -17.80 0.41
CA ARG A 52 6.34 -17.94 -0.54
C ARG A 52 7.51 -18.66 0.14
N SER A 53 8.43 -19.20 -0.66
CA SER A 53 9.55 -20.01 -0.17
C SER A 53 10.43 -19.29 0.85
N ASP A 54 10.62 -17.98 0.67
CA ASP A 54 11.35 -17.06 1.53
C ASP A 54 10.54 -16.59 2.76
N GLY A 55 9.24 -16.87 2.80
CA GLY A 55 8.32 -16.54 3.88
C GLY A 55 7.95 -17.71 4.79
N LYS A 56 8.56 -18.90 4.64
CA LYS A 56 8.26 -20.05 5.51
C LYS A 56 8.57 -19.72 6.97
N GLY A 57 7.63 -20.01 7.87
CA GLY A 57 7.67 -19.63 9.28
C GLY A 57 7.07 -18.25 9.58
N ALA A 58 6.71 -17.46 8.57
CA ALA A 58 5.94 -16.23 8.76
C ALA A 58 4.46 -16.54 9.03
N CYS A 59 3.80 -15.64 9.75
CA CYS A 59 2.34 -15.68 9.97
C CYS A 59 1.70 -14.42 9.38
N ALA A 60 0.98 -14.54 8.27
CA ALA A 60 0.24 -13.42 7.68
C ALA A 60 -0.93 -13.03 8.62
N PRO A 61 -1.00 -11.79 9.11
CA PRO A 61 -2.02 -11.34 10.04
C PRO A 61 -3.39 -11.27 9.35
N PHE A 62 -4.46 -11.38 10.13
CA PHE A 62 -5.82 -11.45 9.59
C PHE A 62 -6.18 -10.24 8.71
N ARG A 63 -5.72 -9.04 9.10
CA ARG A 63 -5.83 -7.82 8.29
C ARG A 63 -5.23 -7.99 6.90
N ARG A 64 -4.03 -8.59 6.78
CA ARG A 64 -3.35 -8.82 5.50
C ARG A 64 -4.13 -9.80 4.63
N LEU A 65 -4.71 -10.86 5.21
CA LEU A 65 -5.48 -11.86 4.45
C LEU A 65 -6.64 -11.24 3.67
N HIS A 66 -7.18 -10.13 4.19
CA HIS A 66 -8.33 -9.45 3.61
C HIS A 66 -7.99 -8.13 2.91
N LEU A 67 -6.71 -7.80 2.73
CA LEU A 67 -6.23 -6.53 2.16
C LEU A 67 -6.97 -6.16 0.87
N CYS A 68 -7.50 -4.94 0.78
CA CYS A 68 -8.30 -4.49 -0.36
C CYS A 68 -7.45 -4.18 -1.60
N HIS A 69 -7.07 -5.19 -2.37
CA HIS A 69 -6.23 -5.04 -3.56
C HIS A 69 -6.76 -5.75 -4.82
N HIS A 70 -8.00 -6.25 -4.83
CA HIS A 70 -8.52 -7.05 -5.96
C HIS A 70 -8.61 -6.27 -7.28
N ASN A 71 -8.73 -4.94 -7.22
CA ASN A 71 -8.67 -4.12 -8.43
C ASN A 71 -7.37 -4.37 -9.22
N LEU A 72 -6.26 -4.60 -8.50
CA LEU A 72 -4.95 -4.86 -9.10
C LEU A 72 -4.92 -6.18 -9.88
N GLU A 73 -5.63 -7.23 -9.46
CA GLU A 73 -5.68 -8.51 -10.18
C GLU A 73 -6.27 -8.34 -11.59
N THR A 74 -7.14 -7.34 -11.74
CA THR A 74 -7.78 -6.97 -13.00
C THR A 74 -7.15 -5.79 -13.72
N ILE A 75 -5.99 -5.29 -13.25
CA ILE A 75 -5.30 -4.15 -13.87
C ILE A 75 -5.02 -4.44 -15.36
N ASP A 76 -5.17 -3.42 -16.19
CA ASP A 76 -4.84 -3.49 -17.61
C ASP A 76 -3.32 -3.39 -17.77
N THR A 77 -2.72 -4.22 -18.63
CA THR A 77 -1.28 -4.16 -18.89
C THR A 77 -0.91 -3.05 -19.87
N THR A 78 -1.87 -2.42 -20.57
CA THR A 78 -1.60 -1.21 -21.37
C THR A 78 -1.38 0.05 -20.52
N SER A 79 -1.59 -0.07 -19.21
CA SER A 79 -1.40 0.99 -18.22
C SER A 79 -0.01 1.64 -18.29
N THR A 80 0.01 2.97 -18.33
CA THR A 80 1.20 3.81 -18.17
C THR A 80 1.56 3.98 -16.68
N LYS A 81 2.67 4.67 -16.37
CA LYS A 81 3.05 5.03 -14.98
C LYS A 81 1.89 5.67 -14.19
N HIS A 82 1.13 6.56 -14.84
CA HIS A 82 0.03 7.27 -14.20
C HIS A 82 -1.16 6.34 -13.88
N ASP A 83 -1.36 5.32 -14.70
CA ASP A 83 -2.46 4.36 -14.54
C ASP A 83 -2.14 3.39 -13.38
N LEU A 84 -0.88 2.94 -13.25
CA LEU A 84 -0.45 2.12 -12.12
C LEU A 84 -0.61 2.87 -10.79
N LEU A 85 -0.17 4.12 -10.71
CA LEU A 85 -0.32 4.91 -9.48
C LEU A 85 -1.79 5.08 -9.11
N LEU A 86 -2.66 5.32 -10.10
CA LEU A 86 -4.10 5.47 -9.88
C LEU A 86 -4.72 4.22 -9.28
N GLU A 87 -4.37 3.04 -9.80
CA GLU A 87 -4.82 1.74 -9.31
C GLU A 87 -4.34 1.44 -7.90
N VAL A 88 -3.08 1.77 -7.60
CA VAL A 88 -2.52 1.61 -6.25
C VAL A 88 -3.19 2.57 -5.26
N CYS A 89 -3.43 3.82 -5.64
CA CYS A 89 -4.17 4.77 -4.81
C CYS A 89 -5.62 4.34 -4.62
N MET A 90 -6.26 3.71 -5.60
CA MET A 90 -7.59 3.14 -5.44
C MET A 90 -7.60 2.04 -4.38
N ALA A 91 -6.68 1.07 -4.47
CA ALA A 91 -6.54 0.01 -3.48
C ALA A 91 -6.32 0.59 -2.06
N ALA A 92 -5.38 1.53 -1.95
CA ALA A 92 -5.05 2.22 -0.70
C ALA A 92 -6.25 2.96 -0.09
N LYS A 93 -6.98 3.75 -0.89
CA LYS A 93 -8.15 4.50 -0.40
C LYS A 93 -9.23 3.57 0.15
N TYR A 94 -9.54 2.50 -0.56
CA TYR A 94 -10.57 1.55 -0.15
C TYR A 94 -10.14 0.73 1.08
N GLU A 95 -8.86 0.34 1.16
CA GLU A 95 -8.28 -0.30 2.34
C GLU A 95 -8.39 0.61 3.58
N GLY A 96 -8.03 1.88 3.45
CA GLY A 96 -8.11 2.85 4.54
C GLY A 96 -9.54 3.08 5.04
N ALA A 97 -10.49 3.21 4.12
CA ALA A 97 -11.92 3.31 4.45
C ALA A 97 -12.44 2.04 5.13
N SER A 98 -12.02 0.87 4.66
CA SER A 98 -12.32 -0.43 5.29
C SER A 98 -11.81 -0.47 6.73
N ILE A 99 -10.52 -0.22 6.96
CA ILE A 99 -9.91 -0.21 8.30
C ILE A 99 -10.68 0.72 9.23
N LYS A 100 -10.88 1.98 8.83
CA LYS A 100 -11.59 2.97 9.65
C LYS A 100 -12.98 2.49 10.05
N THR A 101 -13.69 1.79 9.17
CA THR A 101 -15.06 1.34 9.43
C THR A 101 -15.12 0.31 10.57
N TYR A 102 -14.15 -0.59 10.66
CA TYR A 102 -14.12 -1.64 11.69
C TYR A 102 -13.31 -1.27 12.93
N TYR A 103 -12.37 -0.33 12.79
CA TYR A 103 -11.46 0.07 13.85
C TYR A 103 -12.12 0.53 15.16
N PRO A 104 -13.28 1.24 15.19
CA PRO A 104 -13.95 1.58 16.45
C PRO A 104 -14.32 0.37 17.32
N ARG A 105 -14.62 -0.79 16.72
CA ARG A 105 -14.89 -2.03 17.48
C ARG A 105 -13.63 -2.57 18.14
N HIS A 106 -12.47 -2.33 17.53
CA HIS A 106 -11.15 -2.67 18.05
C HIS A 106 -10.67 -1.71 19.16
N GLN A 107 -11.01 -0.41 19.07
CA GLN A 107 -10.61 0.60 20.07
C GLN A 107 -11.18 0.37 21.47
N HIS A 108 -12.34 -0.26 21.61
CA HIS A 108 -12.92 -0.54 22.93
C HIS A 108 -12.07 -1.51 23.79
N LYS A 109 -10.98 -2.05 23.25
CA LYS A 109 -10.04 -2.97 23.93
C LYS A 109 -8.69 -2.31 24.29
N TYR A 110 -8.26 -1.22 23.63
CA TYR A 110 -6.93 -0.61 23.82
C TYR A 110 -6.98 0.93 23.71
N ASP A 111 -6.37 1.62 24.68
CA ASP A 111 -6.56 3.07 24.96
C ASP A 111 -5.76 4.01 24.02
N ASP A 112 -4.83 3.47 23.23
CA ASP A 112 -3.98 4.24 22.33
C ASP A 112 -4.53 4.29 20.90
N SER A 113 -4.38 5.44 20.25
CA SER A 113 -4.75 5.64 18.84
C SER A 113 -3.88 4.77 17.91
N GLN A 114 -4.22 3.49 17.76
CA GLN A 114 -3.58 2.54 16.84
C GLN A 114 -4.00 2.70 15.37
N LEU A 115 -4.99 3.55 15.02
CA LEU A 115 -5.49 3.66 13.63
C LEU A 115 -4.36 3.93 12.64
N CYS A 116 -3.50 4.91 12.94
CA CYS A 116 -2.38 5.26 12.06
C CYS A 116 -1.35 4.12 11.95
N THR A 117 -1.14 3.35 13.02
CA THR A 117 -0.26 2.17 13.01
C THR A 117 -0.85 1.07 12.12
N VAL A 118 -2.14 0.78 12.23
CA VAL A 118 -2.81 -0.21 11.39
C VAL A 118 -2.80 0.21 9.92
N LEU A 119 -3.06 1.49 9.63
CA LEU A 119 -2.93 2.04 8.28
C LEU A 119 -1.48 1.94 7.76
N ALA A 120 -0.46 2.16 8.62
CA ALA A 120 0.94 1.96 8.28
C ALA A 120 1.28 0.50 7.94
N ARG A 121 0.70 -0.47 8.66
CA ARG A 121 0.85 -1.90 8.36
C ARG A 121 0.25 -2.25 6.99
N SER A 122 -0.97 -1.81 6.69
CA SER A 122 -1.59 -2.02 5.36
C SER A 122 -0.87 -1.29 4.24
N PHE A 123 -0.37 -0.08 4.48
CA PHE A 123 0.45 0.66 3.52
C PHE A 123 1.72 -0.11 3.14
N ALA A 124 2.42 -0.68 4.13
CA ALA A 124 3.63 -1.46 3.90
C ALA A 124 3.34 -2.75 3.13
N ASP A 125 2.21 -3.42 3.41
CA ASP A 125 1.81 -4.63 2.67
C ASP A 125 1.43 -4.33 1.20
N ILE A 126 0.73 -3.22 0.94
CA ILE A 126 0.50 -2.74 -0.44
C ILE A 126 1.83 -2.50 -1.14
N GLY A 127 2.79 -1.85 -0.45
CA GLY A 127 4.13 -1.62 -0.96
C GLY A 127 4.87 -2.91 -1.31
N ASP A 128 4.78 -3.93 -0.46
CA ASP A 128 5.40 -5.24 -0.73
C ASP A 128 4.73 -6.01 -1.86
N ILE A 129 3.43 -5.84 -2.09
CA ILE A 129 2.76 -6.39 -3.29
C ILE A 129 3.35 -5.75 -4.55
N ILE A 130 3.43 -4.42 -4.60
CA ILE A 130 3.94 -3.71 -5.78
C ILE A 130 5.42 -4.01 -6.03
N ARG A 131 6.21 -4.14 -4.97
CA ARG A 131 7.64 -4.46 -5.04
C ARG A 131 7.94 -5.93 -5.29
N GLY A 132 6.92 -6.80 -5.30
CA GLY A 132 7.10 -8.24 -5.47
C GLY A 132 7.71 -8.94 -4.25
N LYS A 133 7.66 -8.31 -3.06
CA LYS A 133 8.24 -8.79 -1.80
C LYS A 133 7.24 -9.41 -0.84
N ASP A 134 5.94 -9.30 -1.11
CA ASP A 134 4.93 -9.81 -0.21
C ASP A 134 4.95 -11.35 -0.17
N LEU A 135 5.04 -11.88 1.05
CA LEU A 135 5.29 -13.27 1.41
C LEU A 135 4.02 -14.12 1.35
N PHE A 136 2.83 -13.51 1.39
CA PHE A 136 1.57 -14.26 1.39
C PHE A 136 1.23 -14.74 -0.03
N TYR A 137 1.21 -16.05 -0.19
CA TYR A 137 0.90 -16.72 -1.46
C TYR A 137 -0.56 -17.20 -1.54
N GLY A 138 -1.14 -17.54 -0.39
CA GLY A 138 -2.56 -17.91 -0.28
C GLY A 138 -2.86 -19.35 -0.70
N ASN A 139 -4.14 -19.66 -0.86
CA ASN A 139 -4.64 -20.96 -1.35
C ASN A 139 -4.52 -21.08 -2.88
N THR A 140 -4.84 -22.25 -3.45
CA THR A 140 -4.69 -22.51 -4.89
C THR A 140 -5.37 -21.48 -5.79
N TYR A 141 -6.52 -20.94 -5.37
CA TYR A 141 -7.20 -19.89 -6.12
C TYR A 141 -6.49 -18.54 -5.94
N GLU A 142 -6.18 -18.14 -4.70
CA GLU A 142 -5.47 -16.89 -4.40
C GLU A 142 -4.09 -16.85 -5.06
N SER A 143 -3.36 -17.96 -5.03
CA SER A 143 -2.04 -18.10 -5.64
C SER A 143 -2.10 -17.94 -7.15
N THR A 144 -3.13 -18.49 -7.79
CA THR A 144 -3.37 -18.32 -9.23
C THR A 144 -3.63 -16.86 -9.59
N GLN A 145 -4.43 -16.14 -8.79
CA GLN A 145 -4.66 -14.71 -9.02
C GLN A 145 -3.39 -13.89 -8.73
N ARG A 146 -2.60 -14.30 -7.75
CA ARG A 146 -1.33 -13.66 -7.44
C ARG A 146 -0.32 -13.81 -8.58
N ASP A 147 -0.21 -14.99 -9.17
CA ASP A 147 0.69 -15.21 -10.32
C ASP A 147 0.28 -14.35 -11.52
N LYS A 148 -1.03 -14.21 -11.77
CA LYS A 148 -1.54 -13.28 -12.79
C LYS A 148 -1.20 -11.82 -12.47
N LEU A 149 -1.39 -11.39 -11.22
CA LEU A 149 -1.04 -10.04 -10.79
C LEU A 149 0.46 -9.77 -10.98
N GLU A 150 1.32 -10.71 -10.56
CA GLU A 150 2.77 -10.55 -10.73
C GLU A 150 3.15 -10.48 -12.21
N SER A 151 2.56 -11.32 -13.07
CA SER A 151 2.78 -11.25 -14.53
C SER A 151 2.40 -9.88 -15.08
N LYS A 152 1.23 -9.34 -14.69
CA LYS A 152 0.78 -8.02 -15.12
C LYS A 152 1.68 -6.90 -14.61
N LEU A 153 2.15 -6.99 -13.37
CA LEU A 153 3.11 -6.04 -12.83
C LEU A 153 4.42 -6.10 -13.61
N LYS A 154 4.93 -7.28 -13.98
CA LYS A 154 6.12 -7.41 -14.83
C LYS A 154 5.91 -6.73 -16.18
N ASP A 155 4.77 -6.94 -16.84
CA ASP A 155 4.44 -6.29 -18.12
C ASP A 155 4.41 -4.76 -17.99
N ILE A 156 3.76 -4.24 -16.94
CA ILE A 156 3.67 -2.80 -16.67
C ILE A 156 5.06 -2.23 -16.37
N PHE A 157 5.85 -2.88 -15.53
CA PHE A 157 7.20 -2.42 -15.20
C PHE A 157 8.18 -2.55 -16.35
N GLY A 158 8.00 -3.52 -17.27
CA GLY A 158 8.75 -3.57 -18.53
C GLY A 158 8.47 -2.36 -19.41
N LYS A 159 7.20 -1.94 -19.53
CA LYS A 159 6.85 -0.70 -20.25
C LYS A 159 7.38 0.56 -19.58
N ILE A 160 7.34 0.63 -18.25
CA ILE A 160 7.92 1.74 -17.49
C ILE A 160 9.44 1.77 -17.70
N HIS A 161 10.10 0.61 -17.63
CA HIS A 161 11.52 0.47 -17.88
C HIS A 161 11.89 1.01 -19.26
N ASP A 162 11.17 0.59 -20.31
CA ASP A 162 11.40 1.07 -21.66
C ASP A 162 11.20 2.59 -21.75
N ASP A 163 10.09 3.15 -21.25
CA ASP A 163 9.85 4.62 -21.29
C ASP A 163 10.98 5.41 -20.61
N VAL A 164 11.47 4.96 -19.45
CA VAL A 164 12.50 5.70 -18.69
C VAL A 164 13.92 5.48 -19.22
N THR A 165 14.15 4.40 -19.98
CA THR A 165 15.48 4.06 -20.51
C THR A 165 15.65 4.38 -21.99
N THR A 166 14.59 4.53 -22.78
CA THR A 166 14.68 4.77 -24.24
C THR A 166 14.29 6.18 -24.67
N ASN A 167 13.36 6.85 -23.97
CA ASN A 167 12.69 8.05 -24.51
C ASN A 167 13.43 9.39 -24.35
N GLY A 168 14.76 9.40 -24.49
CA GLY A 168 15.54 10.63 -24.73
C GLY A 168 15.47 11.72 -23.65
N LYS A 169 14.87 11.46 -22.49
CA LYS A 169 14.85 12.37 -21.34
C LYS A 169 16.26 12.43 -20.76
N ASN A 170 16.69 13.62 -20.29
CA ASN A 170 17.95 13.78 -19.55
C ASN A 170 18.03 12.72 -18.45
N GLY A 171 19.04 11.84 -18.48
CA GLY A 171 19.18 10.74 -17.52
C GLY A 171 18.96 9.32 -18.08
N ALA A 172 18.54 9.16 -19.35
CA ALA A 172 18.21 7.84 -19.90
C ALA A 172 19.39 6.85 -19.87
N LYS A 173 20.63 7.32 -20.10
CA LYS A 173 21.83 6.49 -20.05
C LYS A 173 22.14 6.04 -18.62
N GLU A 174 22.04 6.94 -17.66
CA GLU A 174 22.23 6.68 -16.24
C GLU A 174 21.17 5.69 -15.72
N LEU A 175 19.93 5.79 -16.21
CA LEU A 175 18.84 4.86 -15.87
C LEU A 175 19.03 3.48 -16.53
N GLN A 176 19.51 3.43 -17.77
CA GLN A 176 19.93 2.17 -18.41
C GLN A 176 21.00 1.47 -17.56
N GLU A 177 22.04 2.19 -17.14
CA GLU A 177 23.11 1.64 -16.29
C GLU A 177 22.59 1.17 -14.93
N ARG A 178 21.68 1.94 -14.30
CA ARG A 178 21.05 1.59 -13.01
C ARG A 178 20.25 0.29 -13.08
N TYR A 179 19.45 0.12 -14.14
CA TYR A 179 18.51 -0.99 -14.31
C TYR A 179 19.02 -2.12 -15.21
N GLN A 180 20.25 -2.03 -15.74
CA GLN A 180 20.83 -3.04 -16.63
C GLN A 180 20.77 -4.48 -16.06
N LYS A 181 20.86 -4.61 -14.74
CA LYS A 181 20.90 -5.90 -14.02
C LYS A 181 19.61 -6.20 -13.25
N ASP A 182 18.50 -5.55 -13.59
CA ASP A 182 17.25 -5.71 -12.84
C ASP A 182 16.48 -7.00 -13.17
N GLY A 183 16.83 -7.64 -14.29
CA GLY A 183 16.16 -8.84 -14.78
C GLY A 183 14.73 -8.56 -15.25
N GLU A 184 13.96 -9.63 -15.47
CA GLU A 184 12.55 -9.56 -15.90
C GLU A 184 11.59 -9.18 -14.77
N ASP A 185 12.07 -9.20 -13.52
CA ASP A 185 11.28 -8.86 -12.35
C ASP A 185 11.30 -7.36 -12.03
N TYR A 186 12.30 -6.62 -12.53
CA TYR A 186 12.45 -5.17 -12.36
C TYR A 186 12.48 -4.72 -10.89
N TYR A 187 13.10 -5.51 -9.99
CA TYR A 187 13.01 -5.25 -8.55
C TYR A 187 13.53 -3.86 -8.14
N LYS A 188 14.65 -3.37 -8.67
CA LYS A 188 15.16 -2.02 -8.35
C LYS A 188 14.22 -0.95 -8.89
N LEU A 189 13.72 -1.09 -10.12
CA LEU A 189 12.76 -0.15 -10.69
C LEU A 189 11.46 -0.13 -9.87
N ARG A 190 10.97 -1.28 -9.39
CA ARG A 190 9.82 -1.37 -8.49
C ARG A 190 10.07 -0.67 -7.15
N GLU A 191 11.25 -0.82 -6.55
CA GLU A 191 11.67 -0.11 -5.33
C GLU A 191 11.72 1.41 -5.54
N ASP A 192 12.34 1.85 -6.63
CA ASP A 192 12.45 3.27 -6.96
C ASP A 192 11.08 3.88 -7.28
N TRP A 193 10.21 3.12 -7.96
CA TRP A 193 8.83 3.53 -8.21
C TRP A 193 8.05 3.66 -6.90
N TRP A 194 8.13 2.69 -6.00
CA TRP A 194 7.46 2.79 -4.70
C TRP A 194 7.98 4.01 -3.95
N THR A 195 9.30 4.17 -3.82
CA THR A 195 9.94 5.31 -3.15
C THR A 195 9.46 6.66 -3.70
N ALA A 196 9.34 6.77 -5.03
CA ALA A 196 8.89 7.99 -5.69
C ALA A 196 7.41 8.30 -5.47
N ASN A 197 6.54 7.30 -5.28
CA ASN A 197 5.08 7.47 -5.24
C ASN A 197 4.44 7.21 -3.86
N ARG A 198 5.21 6.68 -2.89
CA ARG A 198 4.71 6.26 -1.57
C ARG A 198 3.98 7.38 -0.81
N HIS A 199 4.36 8.63 -1.03
CA HIS A 199 3.69 9.81 -0.44
C HIS A 199 2.25 9.96 -0.93
N THR A 200 2.00 9.83 -2.25
CA THR A 200 0.65 9.86 -2.82
C THR A 200 -0.18 8.65 -2.39
N VAL A 201 0.44 7.47 -2.25
CA VAL A 201 -0.25 6.27 -1.75
C VAL A 201 -0.62 6.42 -0.27
N TRP A 202 0.26 7.03 0.53
CA TRP A 202 -0.04 7.38 1.92
C TRP A 202 -1.18 8.40 2.00
N GLU A 203 -1.18 9.38 1.11
CA GLU A 203 -2.29 10.32 1.01
C GLU A 203 -3.61 9.57 0.73
N ALA A 204 -3.60 8.60 -0.17
CA ALA A 204 -4.78 7.81 -0.50
C ALA A 204 -5.29 6.97 0.69
N ILE A 205 -4.42 6.24 1.40
CA ILE A 205 -4.84 5.35 2.49
C ILE A 205 -5.35 6.11 3.71
N THR A 206 -4.91 7.34 3.93
CA THR A 206 -5.32 8.11 5.12
C THR A 206 -6.40 9.17 4.87
N CYS A 207 -7.01 9.20 3.67
CA CYS A 207 -8.02 10.20 3.29
C CYS A 207 -9.10 10.44 4.37
N ASP A 208 -9.57 9.34 4.96
CA ASP A 208 -10.66 9.32 5.92
C ASP A 208 -10.20 9.12 7.37
N ALA A 209 -8.90 9.00 7.66
CA ALA A 209 -8.40 8.59 8.97
C ALA A 209 -8.80 9.51 10.16
N GLY A 210 -9.35 10.70 9.91
CA GLY A 210 -9.80 11.61 10.97
C GLY A 210 -8.61 12.17 11.76
N SER A 211 -8.75 12.29 13.08
CA SER A 211 -7.61 12.54 13.98
C SER A 211 -7.08 11.21 14.51
N GLY A 212 -5.76 11.03 14.47
CA GLY A 212 -5.10 9.83 14.94
C GLY A 212 -3.61 10.06 15.11
N LYS A 213 -3.04 9.45 16.16
CA LYS A 213 -1.62 9.50 16.47
C LYS A 213 -0.88 8.34 15.85
N TYR A 214 0.25 8.60 15.19
CA TYR A 214 1.20 7.54 14.86
C TYR A 214 2.14 7.32 16.05
N PHE A 215 2.37 6.07 16.45
CA PHE A 215 3.07 5.75 17.69
C PHE A 215 4.51 6.28 17.76
N ARG A 216 5.16 6.52 16.62
CA ARG A 216 6.48 7.15 16.56
C ARG A 216 6.38 8.64 16.31
N GLN A 217 7.24 9.38 17.00
CA GLN A 217 7.49 10.79 16.74
C GLN A 217 8.45 10.91 15.55
N THR A 218 7.92 11.27 14.38
CA THR A 218 8.69 11.31 13.12
C THR A 218 8.47 12.59 12.33
N CYS A 219 7.52 13.43 12.74
CA CYS A 219 7.21 14.67 12.04
C CYS A 219 8.23 15.74 12.41
N GLY A 220 8.85 16.35 11.40
CA GLY A 220 9.81 17.45 11.56
C GLY A 220 9.14 18.83 11.57
N ASP A 221 7.86 18.89 11.94
CA ASP A 221 7.00 20.07 11.88
C ASP A 221 7.15 21.01 13.08
N SER A 222 7.83 20.56 14.14
CA SER A 222 8.26 21.42 15.23
C SER A 222 9.41 22.33 14.75
N GLY A 223 9.06 23.55 14.32
CA GLY A 223 10.04 24.63 14.10
C GLY A 223 10.75 25.08 15.38
N ASP A 224 10.32 24.56 16.53
CA ASP A 224 10.95 24.73 17.83
C ASP A 224 11.89 23.54 18.04
N GLU A 225 13.11 23.76 18.54
CA GLU A 225 14.22 22.80 18.74
C GLU A 225 13.92 21.57 19.66
N LYS A 226 12.66 21.19 19.85
CA LYS A 226 12.12 20.21 20.79
C LYS A 226 12.08 18.76 20.27
N GLY A 227 12.62 18.49 19.09
CA GLY A 227 12.65 17.15 18.50
C GLY A 227 11.35 16.77 17.79
N PRO A 228 11.32 15.61 17.10
CA PRO A 228 10.22 15.24 16.21
C PRO A 228 8.88 15.10 16.94
N SER A 229 7.77 15.38 16.25
CA SER A 229 6.41 15.31 16.78
C SER A 229 5.63 14.10 16.25
N GLN A 230 4.48 13.79 16.84
CA GLN A 230 3.57 12.78 16.31
C GLN A 230 2.63 13.36 15.26
N ALA A 231 2.41 12.59 14.19
CA ALA A 231 1.32 12.85 13.25
C ALA A 231 0.00 12.81 14.02
N HIS A 232 -0.93 13.72 13.73
CA HIS A 232 -2.20 13.85 14.46
C HIS A 232 -3.40 14.07 13.54
N ASP A 233 -3.23 14.81 12.43
CA ASP A 233 -4.28 15.08 11.46
C ASP A 233 -4.15 14.11 10.27
N LYS A 234 -5.14 13.21 10.12
CA LYS A 234 -5.20 12.18 9.08
C LYS A 234 -3.95 11.30 9.00
N CYS A 235 -3.30 11.04 10.14
CA CYS A 235 -2.04 10.30 10.20
C CYS A 235 -0.94 10.91 9.28
N ARG A 236 -0.93 12.24 9.13
CA ARG A 236 0.09 12.96 8.34
C ARG A 236 0.81 13.97 9.21
N CYS A 237 2.05 14.28 8.83
CA CYS A 237 2.80 15.38 9.41
C CYS A 237 2.27 16.71 8.86
N LYS A 238 2.58 17.83 9.52
CA LYS A 238 2.24 19.16 9.02
C LYS A 238 3.39 19.77 8.22
N ASP A 239 3.06 20.59 7.23
CA ASP A 239 4.02 21.43 6.54
C ASP A 239 4.41 22.62 7.45
N LYS A 240 5.40 23.40 7.02
CA LYS A 240 5.86 24.60 7.77
C LYS A 240 4.76 25.64 8.00
N ASN A 241 3.63 25.54 7.30
CA ASN A 241 2.49 26.44 7.40
C ASN A 241 1.32 25.80 8.19
N GLY A 242 1.53 24.64 8.82
CA GLY A 242 0.53 23.95 9.64
C GLY A 242 -0.54 23.19 8.86
N ARG A 243 -0.39 23.03 7.54
CA ARG A 243 -1.32 22.22 6.70
C ARG A 243 -0.85 20.78 6.68
N PRO A 244 -1.74 19.78 6.48
CA PRO A 244 -1.29 18.41 6.28
C PRO A 244 -0.29 18.34 5.12
N ASP A 245 0.92 17.86 5.42
CA ASP A 245 1.97 17.56 4.45
C ASP A 245 1.77 16.13 3.93
N ASP A 246 2.29 15.85 2.74
CA ASP A 246 2.29 14.51 2.15
C ASP A 246 3.45 13.66 2.71
N GLN A 247 4.15 14.15 3.74
CA GLN A 247 5.17 13.40 4.45
C GLN A 247 4.56 12.16 5.11
N VAL A 248 5.06 11.00 4.71
CA VAL A 248 4.73 9.71 5.30
C VAL A 248 5.45 9.58 6.65
N PRO A 249 4.75 9.52 7.80
CA PRO A 249 5.36 9.43 9.11
C PRO A 249 5.91 8.03 9.43
N THR A 250 5.63 7.03 8.59
CA THR A 250 6.09 5.66 8.79
C THR A 250 7.24 5.28 7.85
N TYR A 251 8.07 4.35 8.31
CA TYR A 251 9.08 3.63 7.52
C TYR A 251 8.82 2.12 7.54
N PHE A 252 7.61 1.69 7.92
CA PHE A 252 7.24 0.27 7.96
C PHE A 252 7.43 -0.39 6.59
N ASP A 253 7.19 0.30 5.50
CA ASP A 253 7.47 -0.19 4.15
C ASP A 253 8.96 -0.48 3.87
N TYR A 254 9.89 -0.05 4.73
CA TYR A 254 11.30 -0.43 4.64
C TYR A 254 11.74 -1.46 5.70
N VAL A 255 10.82 -1.94 6.54
CA VAL A 255 11.05 -3.04 7.49
C VAL A 255 10.67 -4.36 6.82
N PRO A 256 11.46 -5.44 6.89
CA PRO A 256 11.09 -6.74 6.33
C PRO A 256 9.71 -7.24 6.78
N GLN A 257 8.90 -7.76 5.86
CA GLN A 257 7.49 -8.11 6.12
C GLN A 257 7.31 -9.10 7.29
N TYR A 258 8.19 -10.09 7.40
CA TYR A 258 8.21 -11.03 8.52
C TYR A 258 8.22 -10.32 9.88
N LEU A 259 9.07 -9.31 10.06
CA LEU A 259 9.21 -8.59 11.33
C LEU A 259 7.97 -7.73 11.62
N ARG A 260 7.35 -7.16 10.60
CA ARG A 260 6.12 -6.36 10.75
C ARG A 260 4.94 -7.23 11.16
N TRP A 261 4.81 -8.38 10.53
CA TRP A 261 3.77 -9.34 10.90
C TRP A 261 4.02 -9.89 12.30
N PHE A 262 5.27 -10.22 12.64
CA PHE A 262 5.60 -10.69 13.99
C PHE A 262 5.25 -9.64 15.07
N GLU A 263 5.51 -8.36 14.81
CA GLU A 263 5.09 -7.26 15.69
C GLU A 263 3.57 -7.11 15.77
N GLU A 264 2.84 -7.21 14.65
CA GLU A 264 1.38 -7.18 14.63
C GLU A 264 0.77 -8.32 15.45
N TRP A 265 1.31 -9.54 15.33
CA TRP A 265 0.88 -10.69 16.12
C TRP A 265 1.14 -10.56 17.63
N ALA A 266 2.14 -9.77 18.02
CA ALA A 266 2.43 -9.54 19.44
C ALA A 266 1.45 -8.53 20.07
N GLU A 267 0.83 -7.68 19.25
CA GLU A 267 -0.08 -6.60 19.68
C GLU A 267 -1.57 -7.01 19.66
N ASP A 268 -1.94 -8.02 18.86
CA ASP A 268 -3.32 -8.55 18.73
C ASP A 268 -3.72 -9.49 19.90
#